data_AF-A0A432Y6U0-F1
#
_entry.id   AF-A0A432Y6U0-F1
#
_cell.length_a   1.000
_cell.length_b   1.000
_cell.length_c   1.000
_cell.angle_alpha   90.00
_cell.angle_beta   90.00
_cell.angle_gamma   90.00
#
_symmetry.space_group_name_H-M   'P 1'
#
loop_
_entity.id
_entity.type
_entity.pdbx_description
1 polymer ?
#
loop_
_entity_poly.entity_id
_entity_poly.type
_entity_poly.pdbx_seq_one_letter_code
_entity_poly.pdbx_strand_id
1 'polypeptide(L)'
;MCCRKLRKRFTDEIKRGLLFALISSNRPTHEMLALNLLDQRAAFENRFEGMSNVVFNYTDFEATRNKLIKTIRRSLNEADKQFLLSFNGLEPDWSVYDYHQFPSVKWKLMNLAKFKRESPEVYQLQMEKLAALLVS
;
A
#
# COMPACT_ATOMS: atom_id res chain seq x y z
N MET A 1 18.73 -7.93 18.61
CA MET A 1 19.29 -6.95 17.67
C MET A 1 19.01 -7.09 16.15
N CYS A 2 18.33 -8.11 15.59
CA CYS A 2 18.17 -8.24 14.13
C CYS A 2 17.23 -7.14 13.54
N CYS A 3 16.12 -6.82 14.24
CA CYS A 3 15.24 -5.72 13.84
C CYS A 3 15.73 -4.30 14.25
N ARG A 4 16.77 -4.16 15.07
CA ARG A 4 17.32 -2.83 15.43
C ARG A 4 18.20 -2.23 14.32
N LYS A 5 18.59 -3.03 13.31
CA LYS A 5 19.52 -2.62 12.24
C LYS A 5 18.85 -2.32 10.90
N LEU A 6 17.52 -2.28 10.82
CA LEU A 6 16.83 -1.52 9.76
C LEU A 6 16.87 -0.03 10.14
N ARG A 7 18.07 0.56 10.07
CA ARG A 7 18.29 2.01 10.19
C ARG A 7 17.93 2.77 8.91
N LYS A 8 17.22 2.14 7.97
CA LYS A 8 16.56 2.88 6.89
C LYS A 8 15.24 3.40 7.43
N ARG A 9 15.25 4.68 7.84
CA ARG A 9 14.01 5.46 7.98
C ARG A 9 13.23 5.30 6.67
N PHE A 10 11.91 5.28 6.73
CA PHE A 10 11.08 5.31 5.54
C PHE A 10 11.47 6.56 4.72
N THR A 11 12.08 6.37 3.55
CA THR A 11 12.61 7.45 2.70
C THR A 11 11.64 7.75 1.55
N ASP A 12 11.83 8.88 0.88
CA ASP A 12 11.07 9.22 -0.32
C ASP A 12 11.26 8.22 -1.46
N GLU A 13 12.44 7.59 -1.56
CA GLU A 13 12.68 6.51 -2.53
C GLU A 13 11.79 5.29 -2.24
N ILE A 14 11.71 4.87 -0.97
CA ILE A 14 10.82 3.78 -0.55
C ILE A 14 9.35 4.17 -0.77
N LYS A 15 8.99 5.43 -0.49
CA LYS A 15 7.64 5.95 -0.74
C LYS A 15 7.27 5.87 -2.22
N ARG A 16 8.16 6.28 -3.12
CA ARG A 16 7.98 6.18 -4.57
C ARG A 16 7.81 4.72 -5.02
N GLY A 17 8.63 3.81 -4.50
CA GLY A 17 8.48 2.37 -4.76
C GLY A 17 7.13 1.82 -4.30
N LEU A 18 6.64 2.26 -3.13
CA LEU A 18 5.31 1.90 -2.64
C LEU A 18 4.20 2.45 -3.54
N LEU A 19 4.26 3.72 -3.93
CA LEU A 19 3.29 4.34 -4.84
C LEU A 19 3.23 3.59 -6.18
N PHE A 20 4.40 3.29 -6.76
CA PHE A 20 4.49 2.50 -7.98
C PHE A 20 3.86 1.11 -7.82
N ALA A 21 4.11 0.43 -6.70
CA ALA A 21 3.52 -0.88 -6.41
C ALA A 21 1.99 -0.82 -6.27
N LEU A 22 1.44 0.23 -5.66
CA LEU A 22 -0.01 0.45 -5.53
C LEU A 22 -0.67 0.58 -6.91
N ILE A 23 -0.10 1.39 -7.79
CA ILE A 23 -0.66 1.65 -9.13
C ILE A 23 -0.35 0.55 -10.16
N SER A 24 0.48 -0.43 -9.80
CA SER A 24 0.83 -1.58 -10.66
C SER A 24 0.16 -2.89 -10.22
N SER A 25 -0.49 -2.92 -9.06
CA SER A 25 -1.11 -4.12 -8.50
C SER A 25 -2.52 -4.34 -9.05
N ASN A 26 -2.94 -5.59 -9.23
CA ASN A 26 -4.34 -5.91 -9.56
C ASN A 26 -5.30 -5.66 -8.39
N ARG A 27 -4.82 -5.65 -7.14
CA ARG A 27 -5.65 -5.45 -5.96
C ARG A 27 -6.17 -4.01 -5.86
N PRO A 28 -7.39 -3.76 -5.33
CA PRO A 28 -7.87 -2.40 -5.10
C PRO A 28 -6.95 -1.62 -4.15
N THR A 29 -6.66 -0.36 -4.51
CA THR A 29 -5.72 0.50 -3.79
C THR A 29 -6.12 0.69 -2.32
N HIS A 30 -7.42 0.89 -2.06
CA HIS A 30 -7.92 1.08 -0.70
C HIS A 30 -7.68 -0.14 0.21
N GLU A 31 -7.79 -1.37 -0.32
CA GLU A 31 -7.48 -2.59 0.44
C GLU A 31 -5.99 -2.76 0.74
N MET A 32 -5.12 -2.29 -0.17
CA MET A 32 -3.68 -2.32 0.06
C MET A 32 -3.27 -1.33 1.16
N LEU A 33 -3.96 -0.19 1.26
CA LEU A 33 -3.74 0.82 2.30
C LEU A 33 -4.46 0.51 3.63
N ALA A 34 -5.57 -0.23 3.56
CA ALA A 34 -6.32 -0.76 4.70
C ALA A 34 -6.09 -2.26 4.85
N LEU A 35 -4.91 -2.64 5.34
CA LEU A 35 -4.54 -4.03 5.56
C LEU A 35 -5.51 -4.73 6.52
N ASN A 36 -6.01 -5.89 6.11
CA ASN A 36 -6.70 -6.82 7.00
C ASN A 36 -5.67 -7.51 7.90
N LEU A 37 -5.68 -7.19 9.20
CA LEU A 37 -4.72 -7.71 10.17
C LEU A 37 -5.19 -9.07 10.68
N LEU A 38 -4.76 -10.12 9.99
CA LEU A 38 -5.01 -11.50 10.40
C LEU A 38 -4.09 -11.90 11.56
N ASP A 39 -4.59 -12.79 12.43
CA ASP A 39 -3.76 -13.51 13.38
C ASP A 39 -2.94 -14.57 12.63
N GLN A 40 -1.63 -14.40 12.69
CA GLN A 40 -0.64 -15.24 12.03
C GLN A 40 0.27 -15.93 13.05
N ARG A 41 -0.13 -15.98 14.33
CA ARG A 41 0.69 -16.56 15.41
C ARG A 41 1.14 -17.98 15.11
N ALA A 42 0.21 -18.85 14.73
CA ALA A 42 0.53 -20.24 14.39
C ALA A 42 1.53 -20.33 13.20
N ALA A 43 1.38 -19.49 12.17
CA ALA A 43 2.33 -19.46 11.07
C ALA A 43 3.70 -18.93 11.50
N PHE A 44 3.70 -17.92 12.38
CA PHE A 44 4.92 -17.32 12.93
C PHE A 44 5.72 -18.32 13.76
N GLU A 45 5.08 -18.96 14.74
CA GLU A 45 5.68 -19.93 15.64
C GLU A 45 6.24 -21.13 14.87
N ASN A 46 5.47 -21.68 13.93
CA ASN A 46 5.89 -22.87 13.18
C ASN A 46 6.98 -22.62 12.11
N ARG A 47 7.15 -21.37 11.65
CA ARG A 47 7.97 -21.07 10.46
C ARG A 47 9.04 -20.00 10.65
N PHE A 48 9.04 -19.28 11.77
CA PHE A 48 9.95 -18.15 11.96
C PHE A 48 10.57 -18.10 13.35
N GLU A 49 9.94 -18.74 14.35
CA GLU A 49 10.54 -18.87 15.68
C GLU A 49 11.87 -19.63 15.60
N GLY A 50 12.87 -19.16 16.34
CA GLY A 50 14.22 -19.75 16.33
C GLY A 50 15.07 -19.45 15.08
N MET A 51 14.52 -18.82 14.03
CA MET A 51 15.26 -18.52 12.79
C MET A 51 16.15 -17.26 12.86
N SER A 52 16.21 -16.60 14.02
CA SER A 52 16.97 -15.37 14.23
C SER A 52 17.86 -15.52 15.46
N ASN A 53 19.11 -15.05 15.36
CA ASN A 53 20.07 -14.98 16.49
C ASN A 53 19.65 -13.99 17.59
N VAL A 54 18.44 -13.46 17.49
CA VAL A 54 17.86 -12.42 18.31
C VAL A 54 16.42 -12.81 18.56
N VAL A 55 16.04 -12.79 19.83
CA VAL A 55 14.65 -12.94 20.27
C VAL A 55 13.79 -11.90 19.55
N PHE A 56 12.81 -12.39 18.80
CA PHE A 56 11.79 -11.64 18.10
C PHE A 56 10.52 -12.48 18.20
N ASN A 57 9.59 -12.02 19.04
CA ASN A 57 8.36 -12.75 19.29
C ASN A 57 7.21 -12.22 18.42
N TYR A 58 6.05 -12.86 18.52
CA TYR A 58 4.89 -12.46 17.73
C TYR A 58 4.38 -11.05 18.08
N THR A 59 4.46 -10.62 19.34
CA THR A 59 4.02 -9.27 19.74
C THR A 59 4.95 -8.18 19.17
N ASP A 60 6.25 -8.45 19.04
CA ASP A 60 7.21 -7.59 18.34
C ASP A 60 6.86 -7.45 16.85
N PHE A 61 6.45 -8.54 16.21
CA PHE A 61 5.95 -8.53 14.83
C PHE A 61 4.72 -7.64 14.68
N GLU A 62 3.72 -7.80 15.53
CA GLU A 62 2.51 -6.99 15.49
C GLU A 62 2.79 -5.51 15.76
N ALA A 63 3.63 -5.21 16.76
CA ALA A 63 4.04 -3.85 17.08
C ALA A 63 4.79 -3.20 15.90
N THR A 64 5.70 -3.95 15.26
CA THR A 64 6.48 -3.48 14.09
C THR A 64 5.57 -3.23 12.89
N ARG A 65 4.64 -4.16 12.60
CA ARG A 65 3.62 -4.03 11.55
C ARG A 65 2.77 -2.77 11.75
N ASN A 66 2.26 -2.57 12.97
CA ASN A 66 1.45 -1.40 13.31
C ASN A 66 2.24 -0.09 13.17
N LYS A 67 3.51 -0.08 13.58
CA LYS A 67 4.40 1.06 13.40
C LYS A 67 4.65 1.36 11.92
N LEU A 68 4.87 0.34 11.09
CA LEU A 68 5.08 0.50 9.66
C LEU A 68 3.85 1.09 8.97
N ILE A 69 2.66 0.57 9.27
CA ILE A 69 1.39 1.09 8.73
C ILE A 69 1.23 2.57 9.07
N LYS A 70 1.43 2.95 10.34
CA LYS A 70 1.37 4.35 10.79
C LYS A 70 2.42 5.22 10.08
N THR A 71 3.62 4.70 9.87
CA THR A 71 4.71 5.42 9.20
C THR A 71 4.36 5.68 7.73
N ILE A 72 3.88 4.67 7.02
CA ILE A 72 3.43 4.79 5.62
C ILE A 72 2.33 5.84 5.51
N ARG A 73 1.27 5.75 6.32
CA ARG A 73 0.14 6.70 6.25
C ARG A 73 0.59 8.14 6.47
N ARG A 74 1.48 8.38 7.44
CA ARG A 74 2.03 9.73 7.73
C ARG A 74 3.00 10.25 6.68
N SER A 75 3.56 9.37 5.85
CA SER A 75 4.55 9.76 4.84
C SER A 75 3.93 10.26 3.53
N LEU A 76 2.65 9.93 3.29
CA LEU A 76 1.93 10.38 2.10
C LEU A 76 1.58 11.86 2.27
N ASN A 77 2.19 12.71 1.44
CA ASN A 77 1.86 14.12 1.38
C ASN A 77 0.61 14.34 0.52
N GLU A 78 0.16 15.60 0.41
CA GLU A 78 -1.06 15.91 -0.35
C GLU A 78 -0.93 15.57 -1.84
N ALA A 79 0.22 15.82 -2.46
CA ALA A 79 0.45 15.46 -3.86
C ALA A 79 0.37 13.94 -4.08
N ASP A 80 0.89 13.14 -3.14
CA ASP A 80 0.81 11.67 -3.19
C ASP A 80 -0.65 11.19 -3.14
N LYS A 81 -1.44 11.79 -2.24
CA LYS A 81 -2.86 11.47 -2.05
C LYS A 81 -3.68 11.84 -3.28
N GLN A 82 -3.50 13.05 -3.81
CA GLN A 82 -4.19 13.52 -5.01
C GLN A 82 -3.80 12.70 -6.25
N PHE A 83 -2.52 12.32 -6.38
CA PHE A 83 -2.09 11.43 -7.45
C PHE A 83 -2.79 10.06 -7.37
N LEU A 84 -2.88 9.44 -6.18
CA LEU A 84 -3.58 8.16 -6.03
C LEU A 84 -5.08 8.28 -6.34
N LEU A 85 -5.73 9.36 -5.92
CA LEU A 85 -7.15 9.61 -6.22
C LEU A 85 -7.40 9.80 -7.71
N SER A 86 -6.63 10.68 -8.35
CA SER A 86 -6.73 10.95 -9.79
C SER A 86 -6.42 9.71 -10.63
N PHE A 87 -5.38 8.94 -10.26
CA PHE A 87 -5.07 7.66 -10.92
C PHE A 87 -6.21 6.65 -10.82
N ASN A 88 -6.75 6.41 -9.62
CA ASN A 88 -7.87 5.47 -9.45
C ASN A 88 -9.16 6.01 -10.08
N GLY A 89 -9.28 7.33 -10.22
CA GLY A 89 -10.33 8.05 -10.93
C GLY A 89 -10.24 8.00 -12.46
N LEU A 90 -9.17 7.41 -13.01
CA LEU A 90 -8.84 7.34 -14.45
C LEU A 90 -8.39 8.66 -15.09
N GLU A 91 -8.03 9.65 -14.28
CA GLU A 91 -7.52 10.96 -14.71
C GLU A 91 -6.16 11.29 -14.06
N PRO A 92 -5.16 10.40 -14.13
CA PRO A 92 -3.89 10.59 -13.43
C PRO A 92 -3.14 11.85 -13.87
N ASP A 93 -2.63 12.61 -12.90
CA ASP A 93 -1.67 13.68 -13.14
C ASP A 93 -0.23 13.12 -13.19
N TRP A 94 0.27 12.90 -14.39
CA TRP A 94 1.62 12.38 -14.63
C TRP A 94 2.75 13.38 -14.35
N SER A 95 2.44 14.66 -14.12
CA SER A 95 3.46 15.66 -13.76
C SER A 95 4.07 15.40 -12.38
N VAL A 96 3.33 14.72 -11.50
CA VAL A 96 3.78 14.32 -10.16
C VAL A 96 4.66 13.07 -10.23
N TYR A 97 4.21 12.05 -10.98
CA TYR A 97 4.89 10.77 -11.11
C TYR A 97 4.82 10.24 -12.54
N ASP A 98 5.94 10.22 -13.23
CA ASP A 98 6.03 9.72 -14.60
C ASP A 98 6.13 8.18 -14.65
N TYR A 99 5.00 7.51 -14.38
CA TYR A 99 4.89 6.04 -14.43
C TYR A 99 4.04 5.55 -15.60
N HIS A 100 3.64 6.43 -16.51
CA HIS A 100 2.67 6.09 -17.56
C HIS A 100 3.22 5.12 -18.61
N GLN A 101 4.54 5.01 -18.72
CA GLN A 101 5.21 4.14 -19.69
C GLN A 101 5.17 2.65 -19.32
N PHE A 102 5.03 2.33 -18.03
CA PHE A 102 5.15 0.96 -17.53
C PHE A 102 3.94 0.10 -17.92
N PRO A 103 4.15 -1.12 -18.46
CA PRO A 103 3.06 -2.01 -18.87
C PRO A 103 2.09 -2.36 -17.72
N SER A 104 2.60 -2.55 -16.50
CA SER A 104 1.78 -2.85 -15.31
C SER A 104 0.81 -1.74 -14.98
N VAL A 105 1.25 -0.49 -15.11
CA VAL A 105 0.44 0.72 -14.85
C VAL A 105 -0.65 0.86 -15.91
N LYS A 106 -0.29 0.68 -17.20
CA LYS A 106 -1.26 0.67 -18.31
C LYS A 106 -2.31 -0.43 -18.10
N TRP A 107 -1.88 -1.62 -17.70
CA TRP A 107 -2.77 -2.74 -17.41
C TRP A 107 -3.75 -2.43 -16.27
N LYS A 108 -3.26 -1.84 -15.18
CA LYS A 108 -4.11 -1.41 -14.06
C LYS A 108 -5.17 -0.41 -14.49
N LEU A 109 -4.81 0.62 -15.27
CA LEU A 109 -5.76 1.62 -15.79
C LEU A 109 -6.82 0.97 -16.70
N MET A 110 -6.41 0.06 -17.57
CA MET A 110 -7.35 -0.68 -18.43
C MET A 110 -8.35 -1.51 -17.60
N ASN A 111 -7.88 -2.17 -16.55
CA ASN A 111 -8.75 -2.94 -15.65
C ASN A 111 -9.68 -2.04 -14.84
N LEU A 112 -9.21 -0.89 -14.35
CA LEU A 112 -10.04 0.09 -13.66
C LEU A 112 -11.13 0.66 -14.59
N ALA A 113 -10.78 0.99 -15.83
CA ALA A 113 -11.74 1.47 -16.83
C ALA A 113 -12.78 0.41 -17.17
N LYS A 114 -12.36 -0.85 -17.33
CA LYS A 114 -13.28 -1.98 -17.51
C LYS A 114 -14.19 -2.15 -16.29
N PHE A 115 -13.63 -2.15 -15.09
CA PHE A 115 -14.36 -2.30 -13.83
C PHE A 115 -15.39 -1.18 -13.61
N LYS A 116 -15.04 0.08 -13.89
CA LYS A 116 -15.96 1.22 -13.82
C LYS A 116 -17.19 1.03 -14.73
N ARG A 117 -17.01 0.44 -15.91
CA ARG A 117 -18.11 0.16 -16.85
C ARG A 117 -18.97 -1.04 -16.42
N GLU A 118 -18.33 -2.10 -15.92
CA GLU A 118 -19.01 -3.35 -15.56
C GLU A 118 -19.72 -3.28 -14.20
N SER A 119 -19.23 -2.47 -13.26
CA SER A 119 -19.75 -2.39 -11.90
C SER A 119 -19.60 -0.97 -11.32
N PRO A 120 -20.31 0.03 -11.89
CA PRO A 120 -20.14 1.44 -11.52
C PRO A 120 -20.42 1.74 -10.05
N GLU A 121 -21.43 1.10 -9.45
CA GLU A 121 -21.77 1.29 -8.03
C GLU A 121 -20.66 0.79 -7.10
N VAL A 122 -20.11 -0.39 -7.38
CA VAL A 122 -19.01 -0.97 -6.59
C VAL A 122 -17.74 -0.13 -6.79
N TYR A 123 -17.47 0.30 -8.02
CA TYR A 123 -16.36 1.21 -8.31
C TYR A 123 -16.46 2.50 -7.49
N GLN A 124 -17.64 3.13 -7.45
CA GLN A 124 -17.87 4.36 -6.71
C GLN A 124 -17.65 4.15 -5.21
N LEU A 125 -18.15 3.05 -4.64
CA LEU A 125 -17.91 2.70 -3.24
C LEU A 125 -16.42 2.49 -2.94
N GLN A 126 -15.65 1.89 -3.85
CA GLN A 126 -14.21 1.74 -3.68
C GLN A 126 -13.47 3.08 -3.73
N MET A 127 -13.92 4.01 -4.58
CA MET A 127 -13.40 5.37 -4.63
C MET A 127 -13.66 6.14 -3.33
N GLU A 128 -14.87 6.03 -2.78
CA GLU A 128 -15.23 6.65 -1.49
C GLU A 128 -14.39 6.09 -0.34
N LYS A 129 -14.20 4.77 -0.29
CA LYS A 129 -13.31 4.13 0.70
C LYS A 129 -11.87 4.63 0.56
N LEU A 130 -11.36 4.76 -0.66
CA LEU A 130 -10.02 5.29 -0.89
C LEU A 130 -9.91 6.74 -0.42
N ALA A 131 -10.86 7.59 -0.77
CA ALA A 131 -10.89 8.99 -0.35
C ALA A 131 -10.92 9.12 1.18
N ALA A 132 -11.79 8.38 1.86
CA ALA A 132 -11.88 8.39 3.31
C ALA A 132 -10.55 8.01 3.99
N LEU A 133 -9.82 7.02 3.44
CA LEU A 133 -8.52 6.60 3.95
C LEU A 133 -7.39 7.61 3.73
N LEU A 134 -7.48 8.43 2.67
CA LEU A 134 -6.45 9.42 2.34
C LEU A 134 -6.70 10.77 3.01
N VAL A 135 -7.95 11.09 3.36
CA VAL A 135 -8.31 12.31 4.11
C VAL A 135 -8.01 12.17 5.62
N SER A 136 -8.06 10.95 6.16
CA SER A 136 -7.72 10.65 7.57
C SER A 136 -6.22 10.71 7.89
#